data_AF-A0A7Y3GYU7-F1
#
_entry.id   AF-A0A7Y3GYU7-F1
#
_cell.length_a   1.000
_cell.length_b   1.000
_cell.length_c   1.000
_cell.angle_alpha   90.00
_cell.angle_beta   90.00
_cell.angle_gamma   90.00
#
_symmetry.space_group_name_H-M   'P 1'
#
loop_
_entity.id
_entity.type
_entity.pdbx_description
1 polymer ?
#
loop_
_entity_poly.entity_id
_entity_poly.type
_entity_poly.pdbx_seq_one_letter_code
_entity_poly.pdbx_strand_id
1 'polypeptide(L)'
;PLDLLRFRPLGLVDRLRLAALAAWARRRGSDPRLDEVSAAEWIRGFAGERAYRTVWEPLLRAKLGSAAADVPALWITSRLQREKNTARERKGVLRGGYRSLIDAIARRVRALGGELRLSTPVDAVELARGGVRIGTGGAAAEDFEFAVCTTPLPHFQGLSEGLPIDPRVRERKLDYQGVVCGVLFLDRAISPYYWTPFVDSGATAQGVVEMSNLMPLARSAGRHVNYFVNYCHRESELFQSADDALLGRYRDDLASLYPNSGASVLEAHLFRAPFVEPMWTRGSLAARPPYEAIAGRLYSVSTSQLYPRVNSWNSCCELVEELMLGLPVSGASAP
;
A
#
# COMPACT_ATOMS: atom_id res chain seq x y z
N PRO A 1 -8.96 25.04 -1.80
CA PRO A 1 -9.90 25.65 -0.81
C PRO A 1 -11.23 26.12 -1.43
N LEU A 2 -11.17 26.89 -2.53
CA LEU A 2 -12.36 27.37 -3.24
C LEU A 2 -13.19 26.25 -3.88
N ASP A 3 -12.55 25.17 -4.34
CA ASP A 3 -13.27 24.03 -4.95
C ASP A 3 -14.14 23.28 -3.94
N LEU A 4 -13.65 23.09 -2.71
CA LEU A 4 -14.44 22.51 -1.60
C LEU A 4 -15.63 23.41 -1.23
N LEU A 5 -15.43 24.73 -1.26
CA LEU A 5 -16.50 25.70 -1.00
C LEU A 5 -17.51 25.79 -2.14
N ARG A 6 -17.16 25.36 -3.36
CA ARG A 6 -18.04 25.28 -4.53
C ARG A 6 -18.69 23.91 -4.73
N PHE A 7 -18.41 22.93 -3.85
CA PHE A 7 -18.93 21.58 -3.94
C PHE A 7 -20.45 21.53 -3.65
N ARG A 8 -21.24 21.71 -4.72
CA ARG A 8 -22.71 21.78 -4.68
C ARG A 8 -23.42 20.61 -3.98
N PRO A 9 -22.91 19.36 -3.99
CA PRO A 9 -23.56 18.25 -3.29
C PRO A 9 -23.66 18.40 -1.76
N LEU A 10 -22.93 19.34 -1.15
CA LEU A 10 -23.00 19.62 0.28
C LEU A 10 -23.60 20.99 0.57
N GLY A 11 -24.34 21.13 1.67
CA GLY A 11 -24.81 22.43 2.16
C GLY A 11 -23.65 23.31 2.64
N LEU A 12 -23.86 24.62 2.78
CA LEU A 12 -22.81 25.55 3.23
C LEU A 12 -22.23 25.16 4.60
N VAL A 13 -23.09 24.72 5.53
CA VAL A 13 -22.68 24.27 6.87
C VAL A 13 -21.79 23.03 6.79
N ASP A 14 -22.14 22.05 5.97
CA ASP A 14 -21.35 20.82 5.81
C ASP A 14 -19.98 21.12 5.18
N ARG A 15 -19.92 22.04 4.22
CA ARG A 15 -18.64 22.50 3.63
C ARG A 15 -17.75 23.18 4.67
N LEU A 16 -18.30 24.03 5.53
CA LEU A 16 -17.56 24.68 6.61
C LEU A 16 -17.04 23.66 7.63
N ARG A 17 -17.87 22.68 8.02
CA ARG A 17 -17.47 21.61 8.92
C ARG A 17 -16.37 20.73 8.33
N LEU A 18 -16.44 20.38 7.04
CA LEU A 18 -15.37 19.66 6.35
C LEU A 18 -14.08 20.47 6.27
N ALA A 19 -14.16 21.77 5.99
CA ALA A 19 -12.98 22.64 5.98
C ALA A 19 -12.33 22.72 7.37
N ALA A 20 -13.14 22.81 8.43
CA ALA A 20 -12.68 22.77 9.82
C ALA A 20 -12.04 21.42 10.17
N LEU A 21 -12.63 20.30 9.74
CA LEU A 21 -12.09 18.95 9.92
C LEU A 21 -10.71 18.83 9.29
N ALA A 22 -10.58 19.24 8.03
CA ALA A 22 -9.30 19.21 7.32
C ALA A 22 -8.27 20.14 7.98
N ALA A 23 -8.68 21.32 8.48
CA ALA A 23 -7.78 22.22 9.22
C ALA A 23 -7.31 21.62 10.55
N TRP A 24 -8.21 20.94 11.26
CA TRP A 24 -7.89 20.25 12.51
C TRP A 24 -6.92 19.11 12.27
N ALA A 25 -7.23 18.22 11.31
CA ALA A 25 -6.38 17.07 10.97
C ALA A 25 -4.98 17.51 10.52
N ARG A 26 -4.86 18.62 9.80
CA ARG A 26 -3.55 19.20 9.44
C ARG A 26 -2.68 19.60 10.62
N ARG A 27 -3.27 19.99 11.74
CA ARG A 27 -2.53 20.42 12.94
C ARG A 27 -2.34 19.31 13.97
N ARG A 28 -3.30 18.39 14.06
CA ARG A 28 -3.40 17.38 15.14
C ARG A 28 -3.63 15.96 14.62
N GLY A 29 -3.35 15.70 13.36
CA GLY A 29 -3.72 14.44 12.71
C GLY A 29 -2.95 13.21 13.16
N SER A 30 -1.91 13.39 13.97
CA SER A 30 -1.12 12.31 14.58
C SER A 30 -1.42 12.12 16.08
N ASP A 31 -2.56 12.61 16.59
CA ASP A 31 -2.96 12.37 18.00
C ASP A 31 -3.25 10.86 18.21
N PRO A 32 -2.46 10.15 19.05
CA PRO A 32 -2.61 8.72 19.27
C PRO A 32 -4.00 8.30 19.77
N ARG A 33 -4.73 9.20 20.45
CA ARG A 33 -6.07 8.91 20.97
C ARG A 33 -7.09 8.65 19.87
N LEU A 34 -6.82 9.08 18.64
CA LEU A 34 -7.65 8.80 17.47
C LEU A 34 -7.56 7.34 17.00
N ASP A 35 -6.66 6.53 17.58
CA ASP A 35 -6.57 5.11 17.26
C ASP A 35 -7.74 4.29 17.86
N GLU A 36 -8.36 4.81 18.92
CA GLU A 36 -9.43 4.12 19.67
C GLU A 36 -10.84 4.44 19.15
N VAL A 37 -10.96 5.36 18.19
CA VAL A 37 -12.24 5.79 17.60
C VAL A 37 -12.23 5.49 16.12
N SER A 38 -13.33 4.97 15.58
CA SER A 38 -13.40 4.72 14.13
C SER A 38 -13.42 6.04 13.35
N ALA A 39 -12.88 6.03 12.13
CA ALA A 39 -12.95 7.18 11.23
C ALA A 39 -14.41 7.58 10.97
N ALA A 40 -15.33 6.61 10.91
CA ALA A 40 -16.74 6.85 10.69
C ALA A 40 -17.39 7.61 11.87
N GLU A 41 -17.19 7.17 13.11
CA GLU A 41 -17.68 7.86 14.30
C GLU A 41 -17.06 9.26 14.43
N TRP A 42 -15.76 9.37 14.21
CA TRP A 42 -15.03 10.63 14.32
C TRP A 42 -15.51 11.66 13.29
N ILE A 43 -15.65 11.27 12.02
CA ILE A 43 -16.13 12.16 10.96
C ILE A 43 -17.60 12.54 11.18
N ARG A 44 -18.46 11.61 11.61
CA ARG A 44 -19.85 11.93 11.93
C ARG A 44 -19.96 12.94 13.07
N GLY A 45 -19.20 12.73 14.14
CA GLY A 45 -19.17 13.65 15.29
C GLY A 45 -18.65 15.04 14.93
N PHE A 46 -17.65 15.12 14.05
CA PHE A 46 -17.02 16.39 13.67
C PHE A 46 -17.74 17.11 12.51
N ALA A 47 -17.99 16.38 11.42
CA ALA A 47 -18.50 16.92 10.17
C ALA A 47 -19.99 16.68 9.91
N GLY A 48 -20.63 15.80 10.67
CA GLY A 48 -22.04 15.44 10.54
C GLY A 48 -22.29 14.27 9.58
N GLU A 49 -23.48 13.66 9.71
CA GLU A 49 -23.87 12.46 8.96
C GLU A 49 -23.85 12.68 7.45
N ARG A 50 -24.36 13.82 6.97
CA ARG A 50 -24.41 14.12 5.53
C ARG A 50 -23.02 14.18 4.90
N ALA A 51 -22.09 14.89 5.55
CA ALA A 51 -20.71 14.99 5.08
C ALA A 51 -20.03 13.63 5.05
N TYR A 52 -20.28 12.77 6.05
CA TYR A 52 -19.80 11.39 6.04
C TYR A 52 -20.38 10.60 4.87
N ARG A 53 -21.72 10.52 4.75
CA ARG A 53 -22.40 9.70 3.73
C ARG A 53 -22.09 10.12 2.30
N THR A 54 -22.01 11.43 2.03
CA THR A 54 -21.83 11.93 0.66
C THR A 54 -20.37 11.92 0.21
N VAL A 55 -19.41 12.09 1.11
CA VAL A 55 -17.99 12.22 0.74
C VAL A 55 -17.15 11.08 1.26
N TRP A 56 -17.20 10.82 2.56
CA TRP A 56 -16.23 9.93 3.19
C TRP A 56 -16.59 8.46 3.09
N GLU A 57 -17.86 8.09 3.22
CA GLU A 57 -18.28 6.69 3.13
C GLU A 57 -17.93 6.07 1.77
N PRO A 58 -18.26 6.68 0.61
CA PRO A 58 -17.92 6.10 -0.68
C PRO A 58 -16.40 5.98 -0.87
N LEU A 59 -15.63 6.98 -0.44
CA LEU A 59 -14.16 6.96 -0.54
C LEU A 59 -13.52 5.91 0.37
N LEU A 60 -14.00 5.78 1.62
CA LEU A 60 -13.52 4.78 2.56
C LEU A 60 -13.88 3.36 2.09
N ARG A 61 -15.09 3.15 1.59
CA ARG A 61 -15.52 1.85 1.03
C ARG A 61 -14.74 1.50 -0.23
N ALA A 62 -14.56 2.46 -1.15
CA ALA A 62 -13.75 2.25 -2.34
C ALA A 62 -12.31 1.90 -1.99
N LYS A 63 -11.73 2.56 -0.97
CA LYS A 63 -10.34 2.30 -0.60
C LYS A 63 -10.15 1.07 0.28
N LEU A 64 -11.04 0.78 1.23
CA LEU A 64 -10.82 -0.21 2.31
C LEU A 64 -11.80 -1.39 2.26
N GLY A 65 -12.78 -1.37 1.36
CA GLY A 65 -13.80 -2.41 1.26
C GLY A 65 -14.54 -2.62 2.59
N SER A 66 -14.58 -3.87 3.06
CA SER A 66 -15.24 -4.26 4.31
C SER A 66 -14.60 -3.65 5.56
N ALA A 67 -13.30 -3.32 5.54
CA ALA A 67 -12.62 -2.70 6.70
C ALA A 67 -12.93 -1.22 6.89
N ALA A 68 -13.66 -0.59 5.96
CA ALA A 68 -14.02 0.83 6.05
C ALA A 68 -14.80 1.18 7.33
N ALA A 69 -15.49 0.21 7.94
CA ALA A 69 -16.30 0.43 9.14
C ALA A 69 -15.48 0.62 10.42
N ASP A 70 -14.36 -0.10 10.57
CA ASP A 70 -13.57 -0.14 11.82
C ASP A 70 -12.18 0.50 11.67
N VAL A 71 -11.88 1.08 10.50
CA VAL A 71 -10.62 1.81 10.32
C VAL A 71 -10.51 2.96 11.33
N PRO A 72 -9.38 3.12 12.04
CA PRO A 72 -9.24 4.18 13.04
C PRO A 72 -9.26 5.58 12.46
N ALA A 73 -9.70 6.56 13.24
CA ALA A 73 -9.63 7.97 12.86
C ALA A 73 -8.17 8.42 12.66
N LEU A 74 -7.23 7.87 13.44
CA LEU A 74 -5.80 8.14 13.29
C LEU A 74 -5.28 7.83 11.88
N TRP A 75 -5.82 6.80 11.23
CA TRP A 75 -5.44 6.43 9.85
C TRP A 75 -5.78 7.54 8.85
N ILE A 76 -6.98 8.13 8.94
CA ILE A 76 -7.40 9.16 7.99
C ILE A 76 -6.76 10.51 8.32
N THR A 77 -6.65 10.85 9.60
CA THR A 77 -6.13 12.15 10.01
C THR A 77 -4.64 12.29 9.76
N SER A 78 -3.86 11.21 9.92
CA SER A 78 -2.43 11.19 9.59
C SER A 78 -2.18 11.40 8.10
N ARG A 79 -3.03 10.83 7.24
CA ARG A 79 -3.00 11.05 5.78
C ARG A 79 -3.35 12.49 5.42
N LEU A 80 -4.42 13.04 6.01
CA LEU A 80 -4.80 14.44 5.82
C LEU A 80 -3.76 15.43 6.35
N GLN A 81 -3.01 15.05 7.38
CA GLN A 81 -1.91 15.86 7.89
C GLN A 81 -0.73 15.94 6.92
N ARG A 82 -0.45 14.84 6.22
CA ARG A 82 0.62 14.74 5.23
C ARG A 82 0.34 15.59 3.98
N GLU A 83 -0.93 15.79 3.63
CA GLU A 83 -1.35 16.65 2.52
C GLU A 83 -0.92 18.11 2.79
N LYS A 84 0.29 18.45 2.35
CA LYS A 84 0.82 19.81 2.38
C LYS A 84 0.16 20.62 1.27
N ASN A 85 -0.47 21.75 1.62
CA ASN A 85 -0.88 22.79 0.67
C ASN A 85 0.35 23.54 0.11
N THR A 86 1.35 22.83 -0.42
CA THR A 86 2.38 23.46 -1.24
C THR A 86 1.80 23.76 -2.62
N ALA A 87 2.42 24.68 -3.35
CA ALA A 87 2.09 25.03 -4.73
C ALA A 87 1.92 23.80 -5.64
N ARG A 88 1.35 24.03 -6.84
CA ARG A 88 1.10 23.06 -7.94
C ARG A 88 1.82 21.72 -7.74
N GLU A 89 1.05 20.68 -7.43
CA GLU A 89 1.54 19.31 -7.24
C GLU A 89 2.50 18.92 -8.38
N ARG A 90 3.70 18.45 -8.02
CA ARG A 90 4.70 17.97 -8.98
C ARG A 90 4.85 16.47 -8.82
N LYS A 91 4.57 15.74 -9.90
CA LYS A 91 4.81 14.30 -9.99
C LYS A 91 6.01 14.06 -10.89
N GLY A 92 6.80 13.05 -10.55
CA GLY A 92 7.98 12.64 -11.31
C GLY A 92 7.97 11.14 -11.56
N VAL A 93 8.56 10.73 -12.68
CA VAL A 93 8.67 9.32 -13.07
C VAL A 93 10.12 8.99 -13.33
N LEU A 94 10.63 7.99 -12.61
CA LEU A 94 11.98 7.49 -12.83
C LEU A 94 12.15 6.99 -14.26
N ARG A 95 13.30 7.29 -14.87
CA ARG A 95 13.68 6.69 -16.15
C ARG A 95 13.82 5.18 -15.94
N GLY A 96 13.12 4.38 -16.75
CA GLY A 96 13.04 2.92 -16.55
C GLY A 96 12.06 2.47 -15.45
N GLY A 97 11.24 3.38 -14.91
CA GLY A 97 10.27 3.07 -13.85
C GLY A 97 10.92 2.62 -12.54
N TYR A 98 10.15 1.99 -11.65
CA TYR A 98 10.68 1.45 -10.40
C TYR A 98 11.68 0.31 -10.60
N ARG A 99 11.65 -0.36 -11.76
CA ARG A 99 12.63 -1.39 -12.10
C ARG A 99 14.06 -0.84 -12.06
N SER A 100 14.30 0.39 -12.54
CA SER A 100 15.64 0.98 -12.53
C SER A 100 16.15 1.26 -11.11
N LEU A 101 15.26 1.62 -10.18
CA LEU A 101 15.59 1.76 -8.76
C LEU A 101 15.99 0.41 -8.16
N ILE A 102 15.19 -0.63 -8.39
CA ILE A 102 15.46 -2.00 -7.92
C ILE A 102 16.79 -2.50 -8.47
N ASP A 103 17.05 -2.33 -9.78
CA ASP A 103 18.31 -2.72 -10.40
C ASP A 103 19.50 -1.95 -9.82
N ALA A 104 19.33 -0.66 -9.49
CA ALA A 104 20.37 0.14 -8.85
C ALA A 104 20.69 -0.36 -7.43
N ILE A 105 19.66 -0.69 -6.64
CA ILE A 105 19.82 -1.31 -5.32
C ILE A 105 20.55 -2.65 -5.46
N ALA A 106 20.13 -3.51 -6.38
CA ALA A 106 20.74 -4.81 -6.61
C ALA A 106 22.22 -4.71 -7.02
N ARG A 107 22.57 -3.74 -7.88
CA ARG A 107 23.97 -3.45 -8.21
C ARG A 107 24.75 -2.97 -6.99
N ARG A 108 24.17 -2.10 -6.17
CA ARG A 108 24.83 -1.57 -4.97
C ARG A 108 25.10 -2.66 -3.94
N VAL A 109 24.15 -3.57 -3.70
CA VAL A 109 24.34 -4.72 -2.81
C VAL A 109 25.53 -5.57 -3.26
N ARG A 110 25.59 -5.95 -4.55
CA ARG A 110 26.72 -6.71 -5.10
C ARG A 110 28.05 -5.97 -5.00
N ALA A 111 28.06 -4.68 -5.29
CA ALA A 111 29.26 -3.85 -5.18
C ALA A 111 29.78 -3.71 -3.73
N LEU A 112 28.92 -3.94 -2.74
CA LEU A 112 29.26 -3.97 -1.31
C LEU A 112 29.62 -5.39 -0.82
N GLY A 113 29.72 -6.38 -1.73
CA GLY A 113 30.03 -7.77 -1.39
C GLY A 113 28.83 -8.62 -0.98
N GLY A 114 27.61 -8.07 -1.03
CA GLY A 114 26.39 -8.82 -0.75
C GLY A 114 26.02 -9.78 -1.88
N GLU A 115 25.53 -10.96 -1.51
CA GLU A 115 25.04 -11.96 -2.46
C GLU A 115 23.53 -11.79 -2.70
N LEU A 116 23.09 -11.97 -3.96
CA LEU A 116 21.68 -11.95 -4.33
C LEU A 116 21.32 -13.27 -5.02
N ARG A 117 20.60 -14.12 -4.30
CA ARG A 117 20.11 -15.42 -4.79
C ARG A 117 18.64 -15.29 -5.21
N LEU A 118 18.40 -15.34 -6.51
CA LEU A 118 17.04 -15.33 -7.09
C LEU A 118 16.56 -16.76 -7.30
N SER A 119 15.25 -16.97 -7.37
CA SER A 119 14.65 -18.30 -7.49
C SER A 119 15.06 -19.26 -6.36
N THR A 120 15.31 -18.71 -5.18
CA THR A 120 15.71 -19.45 -3.97
C THR A 120 14.66 -19.20 -2.88
N PRO A 121 13.50 -19.89 -2.93
CA PRO A 121 12.48 -19.75 -1.90
C PRO A 121 13.01 -20.26 -0.56
N VAL A 122 12.82 -19.48 0.50
CA VAL A 122 13.03 -19.91 1.89
C VAL A 122 11.75 -20.57 2.37
N ASP A 123 11.83 -21.82 2.81
CA ASP A 123 10.69 -22.62 3.27
C ASP A 123 10.73 -22.96 4.77
N ALA A 124 11.90 -22.87 5.39
CA ALA A 124 12.08 -23.13 6.81
C ALA A 124 13.05 -22.15 7.47
N VAL A 125 12.73 -21.78 8.72
CA VAL A 125 13.65 -21.10 9.63
C VAL A 125 13.74 -21.93 10.91
N GLU A 126 14.94 -22.29 11.31
CA GLU A 126 15.22 -23.07 12.52
C GLU A 126 16.21 -22.33 13.42
N LEU A 127 16.24 -22.70 14.70
CA LEU A 127 17.30 -22.25 15.61
C LEU A 127 18.52 -23.18 15.52
N ALA A 128 19.68 -22.59 15.25
CA ALA A 128 20.97 -23.28 15.29
C ALA A 128 21.75 -22.90 16.55
N ARG A 129 22.83 -23.63 16.84
CA ARG A 129 23.77 -23.24 17.91
C ARG A 129 24.43 -21.92 17.54
N GLY A 130 24.02 -20.84 18.19
CA GLY A 130 24.61 -19.50 18.01
C GLY A 130 23.92 -18.62 16.96
N GLY A 131 22.80 -19.06 16.36
CA GLY A 131 22.11 -18.26 15.35
C GLY A 131 20.85 -18.91 14.81
N VAL A 132 20.66 -18.84 13.50
CA VAL A 132 19.53 -19.40 12.76
C VAL A 132 20.00 -20.27 11.61
N ARG A 133 19.19 -21.26 11.25
CA ARG A 133 19.38 -22.10 10.07
C ARG A 133 18.26 -21.83 9.09
N ILE A 134 18.60 -21.61 7.82
CA ILE A 134 17.67 -21.25 6.75
C ILE A 134 17.60 -22.40 5.76
N GLY A 135 16.40 -22.98 5.62
CA GLY A 135 16.08 -23.96 4.59
C GLY A 135 15.67 -23.29 3.29
N THR A 136 16.15 -23.82 2.16
CA THR A 136 15.72 -23.40 0.83
C THR A 136 15.42 -24.65 0.01
N GLY A 137 14.14 -24.88 -0.32
CA GLY A 137 13.57 -26.16 -0.79
C GLY A 137 14.18 -26.76 -2.06
N GLY A 138 15.39 -27.29 -1.94
CA GLY A 138 16.19 -27.85 -3.04
C GLY A 138 17.71 -27.79 -2.82
N ALA A 139 18.20 -27.04 -1.84
CA ALA A 139 19.61 -26.98 -1.44
C ALA A 139 19.80 -27.39 0.02
N ALA A 140 21.06 -27.58 0.42
CA ALA A 140 21.40 -27.78 1.83
C ALA A 140 21.05 -26.52 2.64
N ALA A 141 20.53 -26.70 3.84
CA ALA A 141 20.26 -25.59 4.75
C ALA A 141 21.57 -24.89 5.16
N GLU A 142 21.50 -23.58 5.36
CA GLU A 142 22.65 -22.73 5.68
C GLU A 142 22.50 -22.07 7.04
N ASP A 143 23.59 -21.97 7.79
CA ASP A 143 23.63 -21.37 9.12
C ASP A 143 24.08 -19.91 9.04
N PHE A 144 23.40 -19.02 9.76
CA PHE A 144 23.68 -17.59 9.85
C PHE A 144 23.64 -17.14 11.32
N GLU A 145 24.36 -16.06 11.65
CA GLU A 145 24.34 -15.47 12.99
C GLU A 145 22.94 -14.92 13.35
N PHE A 146 22.30 -14.26 12.38
CA PHE A 146 20.93 -13.79 12.48
C PHE A 146 20.27 -13.72 11.09
N ALA A 147 18.94 -13.65 11.05
CA ALA A 147 18.19 -13.40 9.82
C ALA A 147 17.20 -12.26 9.98
N VAL A 148 17.06 -11.46 8.92
CA VAL A 148 16.05 -10.42 8.78
C VAL A 148 15.05 -10.87 7.72
N CYS A 149 13.82 -11.14 8.13
CA CYS A 149 12.76 -11.55 7.23
C CYS A 149 11.86 -10.36 6.87
N THR A 150 11.79 -10.07 5.57
CA THR A 150 11.02 -8.93 5.03
C THR A 150 9.71 -9.33 4.36
N THR A 151 9.21 -10.54 4.63
CA THR A 151 7.92 -11.02 4.11
C THR A 151 6.75 -10.36 4.87
N PRO A 152 5.52 -10.36 4.30
CA PRO A 152 4.33 -10.01 5.05
C PRO A 152 4.22 -10.81 6.36
N LEU A 153 3.65 -10.20 7.41
CA LEU A 153 3.59 -10.80 8.75
C LEU A 153 2.99 -12.22 8.77
N PRO A 154 1.89 -12.54 8.05
CA PRO A 154 1.35 -13.90 8.04
C PRO A 154 2.32 -14.94 7.47
N HIS A 155 3.10 -14.58 6.44
CA HIS A 155 4.13 -15.48 5.91
C HIS A 155 5.27 -15.68 6.91
N PHE A 156 5.69 -14.61 7.59
CA PHE A 156 6.70 -14.72 8.64
C PHE A 156 6.23 -15.62 9.79
N GLN A 157 4.97 -15.48 10.22
CA GLN A 157 4.37 -16.31 11.26
C GLN A 157 4.36 -17.79 10.87
N GLY A 158 4.08 -18.11 9.60
CA GLY A 158 4.17 -19.49 9.07
C GLY A 158 5.61 -20.01 9.00
N LEU A 159 6.55 -19.23 8.46
CA LEU A 159 7.97 -19.61 8.37
C LEU A 159 8.64 -19.83 9.74
N SER A 160 8.09 -19.21 10.78
CA SER A 160 8.59 -19.30 12.16
C SER A 160 7.71 -20.16 13.06
N GLU A 161 6.83 -20.99 12.49
CA GLU A 161 6.00 -21.91 13.25
C GLU A 161 6.87 -22.85 14.11
N GLY A 162 6.43 -23.15 15.33
CA GLY A 162 7.20 -23.94 16.30
C GLY A 162 8.39 -23.21 16.96
N LEU A 163 8.84 -22.06 16.44
CA LEU A 163 9.88 -21.27 17.09
C LEU A 163 9.33 -20.45 18.27
N PRO A 164 10.16 -20.16 19.30
CA PRO A 164 9.77 -19.34 20.45
C PRO A 164 9.88 -17.84 20.14
N ILE A 165 9.11 -17.35 19.16
CA ILE A 165 9.08 -15.92 18.80
C ILE A 165 8.26 -15.10 19.80
N ASP A 166 8.50 -13.78 19.86
CA ASP A 166 7.75 -12.84 20.70
C ASP A 166 6.22 -12.98 20.48
N PRO A 167 5.42 -13.15 21.55
CA PRO A 167 3.97 -13.30 21.43
C PRO A 167 3.29 -12.14 20.69
N ARG A 168 3.81 -10.92 20.78
CA ARG A 168 3.30 -9.75 20.04
C ARG A 168 3.51 -9.86 18.53
N VAL A 169 4.43 -10.71 18.09
CA VAL A 169 4.58 -11.07 16.67
C VAL A 169 3.71 -12.28 16.36
N ARG A 170 3.74 -13.33 17.20
CA ARG A 170 2.99 -14.59 16.96
C ARG A 170 1.48 -14.41 16.94
N GLU A 171 0.94 -13.65 17.88
CA GLU A 171 -0.49 -13.52 18.11
C GLU A 171 -1.10 -12.33 17.38
N ARG A 172 -0.26 -11.51 16.73
CA ARG A 172 -0.74 -10.33 15.99
C ARG A 172 -1.54 -10.77 14.77
N LYS A 173 -2.86 -10.60 14.88
CA LYS A 173 -3.81 -10.76 13.77
C LYS A 173 -3.83 -9.48 12.95
N LEU A 174 -3.12 -9.46 11.81
CA LEU A 174 -3.12 -8.33 10.90
C LEU A 174 -3.37 -8.84 9.49
N ASP A 175 -4.53 -8.48 8.96
CA ASP A 175 -4.88 -8.81 7.59
C ASP A 175 -4.36 -7.74 6.62
N TYR A 176 -4.35 -8.06 5.34
CA TYR A 176 -3.84 -7.20 4.29
C TYR A 176 -4.85 -7.05 3.17
N GLN A 177 -4.97 -5.81 2.72
CA GLN A 177 -5.63 -5.49 1.50
C GLN A 177 -4.74 -5.89 0.32
N GLY A 178 -5.32 -6.58 -0.65
CA GLY A 178 -4.71 -6.84 -1.94
C GLY A 178 -5.07 -5.79 -2.97
N VAL A 179 -4.42 -5.88 -4.12
CA VAL A 179 -4.72 -5.07 -5.31
C VAL A 179 -4.78 -5.97 -6.53
N VAL A 180 -5.79 -5.72 -7.37
CA VAL A 180 -5.81 -6.14 -8.77
C VAL A 180 -5.64 -4.90 -9.65
N CYS A 181 -4.76 -4.98 -10.63
CA CYS A 181 -4.43 -3.87 -11.51
C CYS A 181 -4.40 -4.33 -12.97
N GLY A 182 -5.36 -3.85 -13.75
CA GLY A 182 -5.39 -4.02 -15.20
C GLY A 182 -4.56 -2.93 -15.87
N VAL A 183 -3.57 -3.32 -16.68
CA VAL A 183 -2.75 -2.41 -17.48
C VAL A 183 -3.18 -2.52 -18.92
N LEU A 184 -3.86 -1.49 -19.43
CA LEU A 184 -4.36 -1.43 -20.79
C LEU A 184 -3.51 -0.44 -21.60
N PHE A 185 -3.03 -0.90 -22.76
CA PHE A 185 -2.36 -0.08 -23.75
C PHE A 185 -3.36 0.32 -24.84
N LEU A 186 -3.50 1.61 -25.07
CA LEU A 186 -4.47 2.20 -25.99
C LEU A 186 -3.77 2.97 -27.11
N ASP A 187 -4.46 3.15 -28.23
CA ASP A 187 -4.01 4.01 -29.34
C ASP A 187 -4.20 5.52 -29.06
N ARG A 188 -4.95 5.88 -28.01
CA ARG A 188 -5.30 7.25 -27.63
C ARG A 188 -5.48 7.42 -26.12
N ALA A 189 -5.39 8.67 -25.66
CA ALA A 189 -5.72 9.02 -24.28
C ALA A 189 -7.24 8.96 -24.04
N ILE A 190 -7.63 8.58 -22.82
CA ILE A 190 -9.05 8.56 -22.42
C ILE A 190 -9.45 9.82 -21.65
N SER A 191 -8.49 10.49 -21.02
CA SER A 191 -8.72 11.74 -20.29
C SER A 191 -7.43 12.57 -20.16
N PRO A 192 -7.52 13.89 -19.90
CA PRO A 192 -6.35 14.73 -19.61
C PRO A 192 -5.87 14.61 -18.13
N TYR A 193 -6.53 13.80 -17.31
CA TYR A 193 -6.26 13.70 -15.88
C TYR A 193 -5.35 12.52 -15.57
N TYR A 194 -4.40 12.69 -14.65
CA TYR A 194 -3.51 11.61 -14.23
C TYR A 194 -4.25 10.50 -13.47
N TRP A 195 -5.21 10.83 -12.61
CA TRP A 195 -5.95 9.89 -11.78
C TRP A 195 -7.43 10.29 -11.74
N THR A 196 -8.31 9.33 -12.03
CA THR A 196 -9.76 9.53 -12.02
C THR A 196 -10.42 8.42 -11.21
N PRO A 197 -11.01 8.73 -10.03
CA PRO A 197 -11.79 7.76 -9.27
C PRO A 197 -13.17 7.54 -9.91
N PHE A 198 -13.68 6.31 -9.85
CA PHE A 198 -14.98 5.91 -10.41
C PHE A 198 -16.04 5.74 -9.31
N VAL A 199 -16.33 6.82 -8.59
CA VAL A 199 -17.30 6.82 -7.48
C VAL A 199 -18.73 6.72 -8.02
N ASP A 200 -19.52 5.78 -7.50
CA ASP A 200 -20.94 5.55 -7.86
C ASP A 200 -21.19 5.43 -9.38
N SER A 201 -20.20 4.89 -10.09
CA SER A 201 -20.19 4.82 -11.56
C SER A 201 -20.82 3.56 -12.15
N GLY A 202 -21.00 2.53 -11.32
CA GLY A 202 -21.36 1.18 -11.78
C GLY A 202 -20.20 0.39 -12.41
N ALA A 203 -19.01 0.98 -12.52
CA ALA A 203 -17.83 0.32 -13.06
C ALA A 203 -17.29 -0.76 -12.12
N THR A 204 -16.64 -1.77 -12.70
CA THR A 204 -15.89 -2.79 -11.97
C THR A 204 -14.65 -2.18 -11.31
N ALA A 205 -13.88 -1.37 -12.04
CA ALA A 205 -12.71 -0.67 -11.52
C ALA A 205 -13.08 0.46 -10.55
N GLN A 206 -12.26 0.69 -9.53
CA GLN A 206 -12.45 1.81 -8.58
C GLN A 206 -11.92 3.13 -9.12
N GLY A 207 -11.09 3.08 -10.16
CA GLY A 207 -10.54 4.26 -10.83
C GLY A 207 -9.47 3.87 -11.85
N VAL A 208 -9.03 4.88 -12.59
CA VAL A 208 -8.01 4.75 -13.63
C VAL A 208 -6.87 5.75 -13.46
N VAL A 209 -5.63 5.29 -13.63
CA VAL A 209 -4.45 6.15 -13.81
C VAL A 209 -4.13 6.23 -15.30
N GLU A 210 -4.23 7.42 -15.91
CA GLU A 210 -3.74 7.67 -17.27
C GLU A 210 -2.27 8.10 -17.17
N MET A 211 -1.38 7.10 -17.16
CA MET A 211 0.05 7.30 -16.91
C MET A 211 0.73 8.09 -18.03
N SER A 212 0.16 8.07 -19.23
CA SER A 212 0.66 8.86 -20.37
C SER A 212 0.54 10.37 -20.18
N ASN A 213 -0.26 10.84 -19.22
CA ASN A 213 -0.29 12.26 -18.83
C ASN A 213 0.93 12.67 -17.98
N LEU A 214 1.67 11.70 -17.45
CA LEU A 214 2.86 11.93 -16.62
C LEU A 214 4.15 11.42 -17.28
N MET A 215 4.04 10.43 -18.16
CA MET A 215 5.17 9.77 -18.82
C MET A 215 5.19 10.07 -20.32
N PRO A 216 6.35 10.43 -20.91
CA PRO A 216 6.46 10.58 -22.37
C PRO A 216 6.10 9.28 -23.12
N LEU A 217 5.28 9.38 -24.17
CA LEU A 217 4.84 8.24 -24.99
C LEU A 217 5.98 7.46 -25.65
N ALA A 218 7.14 8.08 -25.85
CA ALA A 218 8.33 7.38 -26.35
C ALA A 218 8.75 6.20 -25.45
N ARG A 219 8.37 6.22 -24.16
CA ARG A 219 8.64 5.11 -23.22
C ARG A 219 7.68 3.93 -23.37
N SER A 220 6.57 4.12 -24.09
CA SER A 220 5.53 3.12 -24.34
C SER A 220 5.32 2.87 -25.84
N ALA A 221 6.34 3.14 -26.67
CA ALA A 221 6.29 3.00 -28.12
C ALA A 221 5.08 3.72 -28.77
N GLY A 222 4.74 4.91 -28.28
CA GLY A 222 3.62 5.71 -28.78
C GLY A 222 2.27 5.37 -28.17
N ARG A 223 2.16 4.32 -27.35
CA ARG A 223 0.89 3.83 -26.79
C ARG A 223 0.52 4.58 -25.50
N HIS A 224 -0.78 4.76 -25.29
CA HIS A 224 -1.33 5.31 -24.07
C HIS A 224 -1.47 4.23 -23.00
N VAL A 225 -1.01 4.47 -21.77
CA VAL A 225 -0.95 3.44 -20.72
C VAL A 225 -1.91 3.78 -19.59
N ASN A 226 -2.93 2.94 -19.42
CA ASN A 226 -3.96 3.10 -18.42
C ASN A 226 -3.90 1.98 -17.37
N TYR A 227 -3.98 2.34 -16.09
CA TYR A 227 -4.02 1.40 -14.97
C TYR A 227 -5.40 1.44 -14.34
N PHE A 228 -6.19 0.38 -14.52
CA PHE A 228 -7.48 0.16 -13.88
C PHE A 228 -7.24 -0.55 -12.55
N VAL A 229 -7.60 0.09 -11.44
CA VAL A 229 -7.20 -0.38 -10.10
C VAL A 229 -8.40 -0.81 -9.28
N ASN A 230 -8.26 -1.95 -8.61
CA ASN A 230 -9.15 -2.41 -7.56
C ASN A 230 -8.35 -2.77 -6.31
N TYR A 231 -8.66 -2.11 -5.20
CA TYR A 231 -8.29 -2.55 -3.87
C TYR A 231 -9.33 -3.56 -3.37
N CYS A 232 -8.90 -4.79 -3.10
CA CYS A 232 -9.80 -5.87 -2.68
C CYS A 232 -9.06 -6.92 -1.84
N HIS A 233 -9.80 -7.67 -1.02
CA HIS A 233 -9.20 -8.77 -0.26
C HIS A 233 -8.79 -9.90 -1.20
N ARG A 234 -7.70 -10.62 -0.87
CA ARG A 234 -7.18 -11.74 -1.68
C ARG A 234 -8.19 -12.89 -1.86
N GLU A 235 -9.14 -13.03 -0.96
CA GLU A 235 -10.21 -14.05 -1.03
C GLU A 235 -11.48 -13.53 -1.70
N SER A 236 -11.51 -12.28 -2.17
CA SER A 236 -12.69 -11.75 -2.86
C SER A 236 -12.86 -12.37 -4.25
N GLU A 237 -14.11 -12.45 -4.71
CA GLU A 237 -14.46 -12.91 -6.07
C GLU A 237 -13.71 -12.12 -7.15
N LEU A 238 -13.55 -10.80 -6.96
CA LEU A 238 -12.80 -9.96 -7.89
C LEU A 238 -11.32 -10.37 -7.98
N PHE A 239 -10.69 -10.67 -6.84
CA PHE A 239 -9.30 -11.11 -6.80
C PHE A 239 -9.11 -12.49 -7.45
N GLN A 240 -10.04 -13.41 -7.19
CA GLN A 240 -10.01 -14.80 -7.67
C GLN A 240 -10.55 -14.97 -9.10
N SER A 241 -11.10 -13.90 -9.70
CA SER A 241 -11.61 -13.93 -11.08
C SER A 241 -10.51 -14.31 -12.07
N ALA A 242 -10.86 -15.09 -13.10
CA ALA A 242 -9.99 -15.36 -14.23
C ALA A 242 -9.58 -14.07 -14.95
N ASP A 243 -8.34 -14.05 -15.46
CA ASP A 243 -7.73 -12.84 -16.00
C ASP A 243 -8.51 -12.27 -17.19
N ASP A 244 -8.85 -13.11 -18.16
CA ASP A 244 -9.59 -12.69 -19.36
C ASP A 244 -10.99 -12.14 -19.01
N ALA A 245 -11.65 -12.72 -18.01
CA ALA A 245 -12.96 -12.27 -17.57
C ALA A 245 -12.90 -10.88 -16.92
N LEU A 246 -11.91 -10.63 -16.06
CA LEU A 246 -11.75 -9.32 -15.41
C LEU A 246 -11.23 -8.26 -16.40
N LEU A 247 -10.35 -8.61 -17.33
CA LEU A 247 -9.94 -7.72 -18.41
C LEU A 247 -11.11 -7.37 -19.35
N GLY A 248 -12.02 -8.33 -19.60
CA GLY A 248 -13.28 -8.07 -20.30
C GLY A 248 -14.11 -7.00 -19.59
N ARG A 249 -14.32 -7.14 -18.28
CA ARG A 249 -15.04 -6.14 -17.46
C ARG A 249 -14.38 -4.76 -17.50
N TYR A 250 -13.05 -4.67 -17.48
CA TYR A 250 -12.37 -3.37 -17.63
C TYR A 250 -12.53 -2.74 -19.01
N ARG A 251 -12.67 -3.55 -20.07
CA ARG A 251 -13.01 -3.04 -21.42
C ARG A 251 -14.45 -2.52 -21.45
N ASP A 252 -15.37 -3.19 -20.75
CA ASP A 252 -16.75 -2.74 -20.61
C ASP A 252 -16.82 -1.42 -19.82
N ASP A 253 -16.09 -1.32 -18.70
CA ASP A 253 -15.94 -0.08 -17.94
C ASP A 253 -15.42 1.06 -18.83
N LEU A 254 -14.37 0.78 -19.61
CA LEU A 254 -13.77 1.75 -20.53
C LEU A 254 -14.77 2.20 -21.61
N ALA A 255 -15.51 1.28 -22.21
CA ALA A 255 -16.50 1.58 -23.24
C ALA A 255 -17.68 2.39 -22.69
N SER A 256 -18.13 2.07 -21.47
CA SER A 256 -19.25 2.74 -20.79
C SER A 256 -18.89 4.15 -20.33
N LEU A 257 -17.72 4.32 -19.70
CA LEU A 257 -17.30 5.59 -19.12
C LEU A 257 -16.64 6.53 -20.14
N TYR A 258 -16.01 5.98 -21.18
CA TYR A 258 -15.28 6.74 -22.20
C TYR A 258 -15.72 6.29 -23.60
N PRO A 259 -16.81 6.86 -24.14
CA PRO A 259 -17.34 6.50 -25.44
C PRO A 259 -16.25 6.53 -26.52
N ASN A 260 -16.22 5.49 -27.37
CA ASN A 260 -15.22 5.22 -28.42
C ASN A 260 -13.85 4.70 -27.95
N SER A 261 -13.60 4.55 -26.65
CA SER A 261 -12.30 4.06 -26.15
C SER A 261 -12.22 2.53 -26.03
N GLY A 262 -13.34 1.80 -25.97
CA GLY A 262 -13.31 0.34 -25.84
C GLY A 262 -12.54 -0.36 -26.99
N ALA A 263 -12.71 0.12 -28.22
CA ALA A 263 -12.02 -0.40 -29.41
C ALA A 263 -10.55 0.05 -29.52
N SER A 264 -10.09 0.96 -28.67
CA SER A 264 -8.72 1.50 -28.72
C SER A 264 -7.68 0.61 -28.04
N VAL A 265 -8.12 -0.43 -27.31
CA VAL A 265 -7.22 -1.27 -26.50
C VAL A 265 -6.45 -2.24 -27.38
N LEU A 266 -5.15 -2.00 -27.50
CA LEU A 266 -4.18 -2.77 -28.29
C LEU A 266 -3.66 -3.99 -27.54
N GLU A 267 -3.49 -3.86 -26.23
CA GLU A 267 -2.88 -4.88 -25.38
C GLU A 267 -3.37 -4.69 -23.94
N ALA A 268 -3.55 -5.77 -23.20
CA ALA A 268 -4.00 -5.72 -21.83
C ALA A 268 -3.32 -6.80 -20.99
N HIS A 269 -2.91 -6.43 -19.77
CA HIS A 269 -2.29 -7.33 -18.80
C HIS A 269 -2.96 -7.15 -17.45
N LEU A 270 -2.95 -8.19 -16.63
CA LEU A 270 -3.54 -8.14 -15.31
C LEU A 270 -2.51 -8.57 -14.26
N PHE A 271 -2.40 -7.78 -13.20
CA PHE A 271 -1.46 -8.03 -12.12
C PHE A 271 -2.20 -8.08 -10.78
N ARG A 272 -1.73 -8.97 -9.90
CA ARG A 272 -2.29 -9.14 -8.55
C ARG A 272 -1.20 -9.08 -7.50
N ALA A 273 -1.48 -8.40 -6.41
CA ALA A 273 -0.65 -8.38 -5.22
C ALA A 273 -1.53 -8.66 -3.99
N PRO A 274 -1.40 -9.81 -3.32
CA PRO A 274 -2.31 -10.20 -2.23
C PRO A 274 -2.04 -9.47 -0.90
N PHE A 275 -0.84 -8.91 -0.71
CA PHE A 275 -0.42 -8.26 0.53
C PHE A 275 0.14 -6.86 0.25
N VAL A 276 -0.73 -5.86 0.07
CA VAL A 276 -0.33 -4.49 -0.28
C VAL A 276 -0.34 -3.56 0.93
N GLU A 277 -1.51 -3.27 1.50
CA GLU A 277 -1.61 -2.37 2.67
C GLU A 277 -2.18 -3.17 3.84
N PRO A 278 -1.55 -3.16 5.03
CA PRO A 278 -2.17 -3.76 6.19
C PRO A 278 -3.49 -3.07 6.53
N MET A 279 -4.49 -3.87 6.90
CA MET A 279 -5.83 -3.40 7.25
C MET A 279 -5.86 -3.09 8.75
N TRP A 280 -5.70 -1.81 9.07
CA TRP A 280 -5.63 -1.33 10.45
C TRP A 280 -7.02 -1.29 11.09
N THR A 281 -7.10 -1.83 12.30
CA THR A 281 -8.25 -1.75 13.22
C THR A 281 -7.91 -0.87 14.40
N ARG A 282 -8.90 -0.52 15.23
CA ARG A 282 -8.66 0.22 16.47
C ARG A 282 -7.65 -0.50 17.38
N GLY A 283 -6.85 0.29 18.10
CA GLY A 283 -5.75 -0.19 18.95
C GLY A 283 -4.52 -0.71 18.17
N SER A 284 -4.48 -0.57 16.84
CA SER A 284 -3.35 -1.03 16.01
C SER A 284 -2.03 -0.33 16.36
N LEU A 285 -2.06 0.87 16.93
CA LEU A 285 -0.87 1.61 17.34
C LEU A 285 -0.14 0.93 18.50
N ALA A 286 -0.89 0.50 19.51
CA ALA A 286 -0.37 -0.23 20.66
C ALA A 286 0.00 -1.67 20.28
N ALA A 287 -0.76 -2.29 19.37
CA ALA A 287 -0.55 -3.65 18.88
C ALA A 287 0.48 -3.76 17.73
N ARG A 288 1.41 -2.80 17.61
CA ARG A 288 2.49 -2.89 16.61
C ARG A 288 3.47 -3.99 17.01
N PRO A 289 3.76 -4.95 16.11
CA PRO A 289 4.72 -5.99 16.42
C PRO A 289 6.14 -5.37 16.56
N PRO A 290 6.97 -5.86 17.49
CA PRO A 290 8.37 -5.47 17.53
C PRO A 290 9.12 -5.94 16.27
N TYR A 291 10.31 -5.40 16.04
CA TYR A 291 11.20 -5.89 14.97
C TYR A 291 11.86 -7.22 15.35
N GLU A 292 12.32 -7.36 16.60
CA GLU A 292 12.92 -8.60 17.10
C GLU A 292 11.84 -9.64 17.38
N ALA A 293 11.81 -10.70 16.59
CA ALA A 293 10.97 -11.86 16.84
C ALA A 293 11.66 -12.83 17.80
N ILE A 294 12.98 -13.01 17.66
CA ILE A 294 13.84 -13.72 18.62
C ILE A 294 15.06 -12.84 18.85
N ALA A 295 15.29 -12.46 20.11
CA ALA A 295 16.32 -11.50 20.48
C ALA A 295 17.69 -11.85 19.89
N GLY A 296 18.28 -10.91 19.14
CA GLY A 296 19.60 -11.05 18.52
C GLY A 296 19.70 -12.09 17.39
N ARG A 297 18.63 -12.77 16.98
CA ARG A 297 18.69 -13.91 16.04
C ARG A 297 17.71 -13.84 14.88
N LEU A 298 16.47 -13.45 15.12
CA LEU A 298 15.43 -13.44 14.09
C LEU A 298 14.61 -12.16 14.16
N TYR A 299 14.57 -11.44 13.04
CA TYR A 299 13.90 -10.15 12.92
C TYR A 299 12.77 -10.24 11.89
N SER A 300 11.61 -9.66 12.20
CA SER A 300 10.47 -9.51 11.30
C SER A 300 10.30 -8.04 10.94
N VAL A 301 10.43 -7.70 9.67
CA VAL A 301 10.55 -6.30 9.22
C VAL A 301 9.65 -6.11 8.01
N SER A 302 8.44 -5.61 8.23
CA SER A 302 7.44 -5.51 7.16
C SER A 302 6.60 -4.25 7.28
N THR A 303 5.62 -4.10 6.40
CA THR A 303 4.66 -3.00 6.49
C THR A 303 3.77 -3.07 7.74
N SER A 304 3.77 -4.19 8.49
CA SER A 304 3.03 -4.36 9.74
C SER A 304 3.47 -3.40 10.86
N GLN A 305 4.69 -2.86 10.79
CA GLN A 305 5.20 -1.88 11.76
C GLN A 305 5.01 -0.42 11.33
N LEU A 306 4.48 -0.14 10.13
CA LEU A 306 4.42 1.23 9.61
C LEU A 306 3.39 2.11 10.29
N TYR A 307 2.33 1.56 10.88
CA TYR A 307 1.23 2.36 11.42
C TYR A 307 1.70 3.41 12.44
N PRO A 308 1.25 4.68 12.38
CA PRO A 308 0.21 5.23 11.48
C PRO A 308 0.74 5.79 10.15
N ARG A 309 2.02 5.57 9.83
CA ARG A 309 2.62 6.01 8.56
C ARG A 309 1.96 5.32 7.37
N VAL A 310 2.02 5.99 6.23
CA VAL A 310 1.51 5.44 4.96
C VAL A 310 2.49 4.39 4.45
N ASN A 311 1.99 3.29 3.90
CA ASN A 311 2.81 2.34 3.18
C ASN A 311 3.42 3.01 1.93
N SER A 312 4.69 3.43 2.03
CA SER A 312 5.42 4.15 1.00
C SER A 312 6.90 3.83 1.08
N TRP A 313 7.62 3.97 -0.04
CA TRP A 313 9.07 3.74 -0.08
C TRP A 313 9.83 4.53 1.00
N ASN A 314 9.47 5.80 1.23
CA ASN A 314 10.10 6.61 2.27
C ASN A 314 9.89 6.02 3.66
N SER A 315 8.65 5.64 4.00
CA SER A 315 8.35 5.04 5.30
C SER A 315 8.99 3.67 5.47
N CYS A 316 9.16 2.90 4.38
CA CYS A 316 9.94 1.67 4.41
C CYS A 316 11.43 1.92 4.65
N CYS A 317 12.01 2.98 4.07
CA CYS A 317 13.40 3.39 4.35
C CYS A 317 13.58 3.79 5.81
N GLU A 318 12.68 4.63 6.36
CA GLU A 318 12.71 5.01 7.79
C GLU A 318 12.61 3.78 8.70
N LEU A 319 11.75 2.82 8.36
CA LEU A 319 11.61 1.56 9.11
C LEU A 319 12.90 0.74 9.09
N VAL A 320 13.59 0.68 7.95
CA VAL A 320 14.91 0.02 7.86
C VAL A 320 15.95 0.78 8.70
N GLU A 321 15.99 2.11 8.64
CA GLU A 321 16.90 2.92 9.48
C GLU A 321 16.68 2.66 10.98
N GLU A 322 15.41 2.60 11.42
CA GLU A 322 15.05 2.26 12.80
C GLU A 322 15.52 0.86 13.20
N LEU A 323 15.32 -0.14 12.34
CA LEU A 323 15.81 -1.51 12.57
C LEU A 323 17.33 -1.55 12.72
N MET A 324 18.07 -0.86 11.83
CA MET A 324 19.53 -0.92 11.80
C MET A 324 20.17 -0.43 13.10
N LEU A 325 19.50 0.45 13.87
CA LEU A 325 19.96 0.89 15.19
C LEU A 325 19.94 -0.22 16.26
N GLY A 326 19.10 -1.24 16.07
CA GLY A 326 18.94 -2.37 16.98
C GLY A 326 19.61 -3.66 16.52
N LEU A 327 20.20 -3.70 15.32
CA LEU A 327 20.89 -4.89 14.85
C LEU A 327 22.23 -5.07 15.59
N PRO A 328 22.62 -6.31 15.92
CA PRO A 328 23.91 -6.64 16.52
C PRO A 328 25.01 -6.52 15.45
N VAL A 329 25.29 -5.29 15.01
CA VAL A 329 26.37 -5.03 14.06
C VAL A 329 27.67 -4.98 14.84
N SER A 330 28.44 -6.05 14.73
CA SER A 330 29.82 -6.10 15.21
C SER A 330 30.68 -5.25 14.26
N GLY A 331 30.99 -4.01 14.66
CA GLY A 331 32.07 -3.20 14.08
C GLY A 331 32.06 -3.00 12.56
N ALA A 332 31.16 -2.16 12.04
CA ALA A 332 31.47 -1.40 10.82
C ALA A 332 31.92 -0.01 11.25
N SER A 333 33.23 0.20 11.33
CA SER A 333 33.78 1.56 11.31
C SER A 333 33.30 2.22 10.01
N ALA A 334 32.49 3.26 10.14
CA ALA A 334 32.12 4.11 9.01
C ALA A 334 33.41 4.61 8.33
N PRO A 335 33.54 4.53 6.99
CA PRO A 335 34.59 5.25 6.29
C PRO A 335 34.41 6.76 6.36
#